data_AF-A0A0L0T190-F1
#
_entry.id   AF-A0A0L0T190-F1
#
_cell.length_a   1.000
_cell.length_b   1.000
_cell.length_c   1.000
_cell.angle_alpha   90.00
_cell.angle_beta   90.00
_cell.angle_gamma   90.00
#
_symmetry.space_group_name_H-M   'P 1'
#
loop_
_entity.id
_entity.type
_entity.pdbx_description
1 polymer ?
#
loop_
_entity_poly.entity_id
_entity_poly.type
_entity_poly.pdbx_seq_one_letter_code
_entity_poly.pdbx_strand_id
1 'polypeptide(L)'
;MSSSKRKGSGARGSRAKSSSATTTAAAATAAARGPVPAANHDPVPRDAVPGFLELRQFAFEIPGVRAHPVTVFEHHPSGLRVVHVQADGPLCSGLVVVPTTVKSDNGLPHCLEHLLFTGSKAIPHRGFLDTAAMRALSTGTNAWTDSDCTCYNIVTAGSAGLATMLPIFLDHIFVPALRPDQFTTEVYHIDGNGNEQGVVFCEMMAREHTEVDLVDLHVRRAIYGPESTYAYECGGHTPQIRNLTNTAVRAYHGTHYQVHNATVVVVGGRADDAAHVLRALRDAPCLQTRPTGPRTAITTPPHPLATRVASQTIEFPSEEEDVGSITYGWQGPDVSDSRTAVALEVLFRYLQESSSSPLHQVYVESDGAAANDLDFELRHAQHTMFTLALKGVRVFWAG
;
A
#
# COMPACT_ATOMS: atom_id res chain seq x y z
N MET A 1 -7.14 27.34 39.68
CA MET A 1 -7.21 28.40 38.64
C MET A 1 -6.37 27.93 37.46
N SER A 2 -6.82 26.98 36.64
CA SER A 2 -7.66 27.18 35.44
C SER A 2 -7.10 28.21 34.46
N SER A 3 -6.44 27.75 33.39
CA SER A 3 -6.78 28.21 32.04
C SER A 3 -6.54 27.10 31.04
N SER A 4 -7.65 26.61 30.47
CA SER A 4 -7.68 25.66 29.36
C SER A 4 -7.41 26.38 28.04
N LYS A 5 -6.86 25.67 27.05
CA LYS A 5 -7.02 26.00 25.63
C LYS A 5 -7.28 24.72 24.85
N ARG A 6 -8.57 24.42 24.66
CA ARG A 6 -9.09 23.55 23.61
C ARG A 6 -8.70 24.12 22.25
N LYS A 7 -8.26 23.28 21.31
CA LYS A 7 -8.35 23.55 19.87
C LYS A 7 -9.33 22.55 19.27
N GLY A 8 -10.41 23.10 18.71
CA GLY A 8 -11.51 22.36 18.11
C GLY A 8 -11.27 21.95 16.67
N SER A 9 -12.19 21.10 16.25
CA SER A 9 -12.40 20.42 14.97
C SER A 9 -12.50 21.33 13.74
N GLY A 10 -12.31 20.73 12.56
CA GLY A 10 -12.57 21.37 11.27
C GLY A 10 -12.39 20.44 10.09
N ALA A 11 -13.30 19.46 9.93
CA ALA A 11 -13.50 18.77 8.66
C ALA A 11 -14.02 19.77 7.62
N ARG A 12 -13.41 19.80 6.42
CA ARG A 12 -13.96 20.47 5.24
C ARG A 12 -13.73 19.62 4.02
N GLY A 13 -14.81 18.96 3.57
CA GLY A 13 -14.91 18.38 2.24
C GLY A 13 -14.99 19.47 1.17
N SER A 14 -14.26 19.28 0.07
CA SER A 14 -14.40 20.09 -1.13
C SER A 14 -15.09 19.29 -2.23
N ARG A 15 -16.39 19.53 -2.41
CA ARG A 15 -17.15 19.12 -3.60
C ARG A 15 -16.81 20.06 -4.76
N ALA A 16 -16.11 19.56 -5.77
CA ALA A 16 -15.98 20.24 -7.06
C ALA A 16 -17.19 19.87 -7.94
N LYS A 17 -18.04 20.87 -8.23
CA LYS A 17 -19.08 20.79 -9.26
C LYS A 17 -18.41 20.79 -10.64
N SER A 18 -18.80 19.88 -11.54
CA SER A 18 -18.64 20.11 -12.98
C SER A 18 -19.92 19.73 -13.72
N SER A 19 -20.30 20.64 -14.61
CA SER A 19 -21.57 20.71 -15.33
C SER A 19 -21.62 19.70 -16.48
N SER A 20 -22.74 19.00 -16.59
CA SER A 20 -23.10 18.18 -17.75
C SER A 20 -23.30 19.03 -19.01
N ALA A 21 -22.67 18.63 -20.11
CA ALA A 21 -23.05 19.05 -21.45
C ALA A 21 -23.37 17.79 -22.27
N THR A 22 -24.60 17.73 -22.74
CA THR A 22 -25.20 16.65 -23.52
C THR A 22 -24.58 16.60 -24.92
N THR A 23 -24.13 15.42 -25.36
CA THR A 23 -24.09 15.13 -26.80
C THR A 23 -24.36 13.66 -27.10
N THR A 24 -25.26 13.50 -28.04
CA THR A 24 -25.89 12.33 -28.65
C THR A 24 -24.94 11.20 -29.08
N ALA A 25 -25.42 9.97 -28.87
CA ALA A 25 -24.86 8.73 -29.39
C ALA A 25 -24.89 8.70 -30.93
N ALA A 26 -23.81 8.18 -31.52
CA ALA A 26 -23.81 7.63 -32.86
C ALA A 26 -23.01 6.32 -32.85
N ALA A 27 -23.69 5.22 -33.17
CA ALA A 27 -23.11 3.91 -33.37
C ALA A 27 -22.13 3.94 -34.57
N ALA A 28 -20.92 3.42 -34.38
CA ALA A 28 -19.99 3.18 -35.46
C ALA A 28 -19.39 1.77 -35.33
N THR A 29 -19.51 1.06 -36.43
CA THR A 29 -19.28 -0.35 -36.70
C THR A 29 -17.82 -0.77 -36.50
N ALA A 30 -17.63 -2.02 -36.07
CA ALA A 30 -16.35 -2.69 -35.96
C ALA A 30 -15.62 -2.71 -37.32
N ALA A 31 -14.48 -2.05 -37.39
CA ALA A 31 -13.51 -2.18 -38.46
C ALA A 31 -12.16 -2.60 -37.86
N ALA A 32 -11.64 -3.73 -38.33
CA ALA A 32 -10.34 -4.26 -37.97
C ALA A 32 -9.24 -3.21 -38.20
N ARG A 33 -8.54 -2.83 -37.12
CA ARG A 33 -7.40 -1.91 -37.20
C ARG A 33 -6.11 -2.72 -37.34
N GLY A 34 -5.41 -2.51 -38.47
CA GLY A 34 -4.03 -2.94 -38.65
C GLY A 34 -3.07 -2.23 -37.68
N PRO A 35 -1.79 -2.63 -37.65
CA PRO A 35 -0.83 -2.13 -36.68
C PRO A 35 -0.65 -0.62 -36.82
N VAL A 36 -0.83 0.10 -35.71
CA VAL A 36 -0.60 1.54 -35.61
C VAL A 36 0.91 1.79 -35.59
N PRO A 37 1.46 2.77 -36.35
CA PRO A 37 2.88 3.05 -36.33
C PRO A 37 3.25 3.74 -35.01
N ALA A 38 4.22 3.17 -34.30
CA ALA A 38 4.83 3.75 -33.10
C ALA A 38 5.45 5.12 -33.44
N ALA A 39 5.03 6.16 -32.74
CA ALA A 39 5.69 7.46 -32.80
C ALA A 39 7.00 7.42 -32.01
N ASN A 40 8.08 7.92 -32.63
CA ASN A 40 9.42 8.03 -32.08
C ASN A 40 9.42 8.79 -30.74
N HIS A 41 9.53 8.04 -29.64
CA HIS A 41 10.30 8.49 -28.48
C HIS A 41 11.63 7.77 -28.58
N ASP A 42 12.74 8.52 -28.58
CA ASP A 42 14.07 7.93 -28.63
C ASP A 42 14.17 6.89 -27.51
N PRO A 43 14.36 5.59 -27.82
CA PRO A 43 14.54 4.58 -26.80
C PRO A 43 15.78 4.96 -26.00
N VAL A 44 15.72 4.80 -24.68
CA VAL A 44 16.92 4.81 -23.85
C VAL A 44 17.87 3.78 -24.49
N PRO A 45 19.10 4.16 -24.90
CA PRO A 45 19.99 3.21 -25.54
C PRO A 45 20.12 1.94 -24.67
N ARG A 46 20.14 0.76 -25.30
CA ARG A 46 20.20 -0.54 -24.59
C ARG A 46 21.36 -0.67 -23.58
N ASP A 47 22.37 0.19 -23.70
CA ASP A 47 23.55 0.31 -22.83
C ASP A 47 23.65 1.66 -22.08
N ALA A 48 22.56 2.44 -21.96
CA ALA A 48 22.61 3.86 -21.57
C ALA A 48 23.19 4.13 -20.16
N VAL A 49 23.11 3.16 -19.26
CA VAL A 49 23.74 3.23 -17.93
C VAL A 49 24.43 1.90 -17.63
N PRO A 50 25.78 1.86 -17.60
CA PRO A 50 26.51 0.64 -17.25
C PRO A 50 25.99 0.01 -15.96
N GLY A 51 25.72 -1.30 -15.99
CA GLY A 51 25.19 -2.05 -14.85
C GLY A 51 23.67 -2.25 -14.86
N PHE A 52 22.91 -1.48 -15.65
CA PHE A 52 21.48 -1.68 -15.85
C PHE A 52 21.18 -2.22 -17.25
N LEU A 53 20.44 -3.32 -17.29
CA LEU A 53 19.94 -3.93 -18.52
C LEU A 53 18.47 -3.55 -18.70
N GLU A 54 18.12 -3.04 -19.88
CA GLU A 54 16.72 -2.88 -20.25
C GLU A 54 16.10 -4.25 -20.57
N LEU A 55 15.02 -4.61 -19.88
CA LEU A 55 14.33 -5.89 -20.05
C LEU A 55 13.16 -5.78 -21.03
N ARG A 56 12.37 -4.71 -20.92
CA ARG A 56 11.19 -4.48 -21.76
C ARG A 56 10.73 -3.03 -21.72
N GLN A 57 10.06 -2.63 -22.79
CA GLN A 57 9.36 -1.36 -22.90
C GLN A 57 7.92 -1.60 -23.35
N PHE A 58 6.98 -0.87 -22.76
CA PHE A 58 5.56 -0.87 -23.14
C PHE A 58 4.95 0.50 -22.79
N ALA A 59 3.67 0.70 -23.06
CA ALA A 59 2.97 1.91 -22.64
C ALA A 59 1.58 1.57 -22.10
N PHE A 60 1.11 2.34 -21.13
CA PHE A 60 -0.28 2.29 -20.73
C PHE A 60 -1.11 3.18 -21.65
N GLU A 61 -2.07 2.58 -22.35
CA GLU A 61 -3.07 3.31 -23.12
C GLU A 61 -4.33 3.47 -22.28
N ILE A 62 -4.54 4.68 -21.76
CA ILE A 62 -5.80 5.05 -21.12
C ILE A 62 -6.60 5.86 -22.15
N PRO A 63 -7.82 5.43 -22.55
CA PRO A 63 -8.62 6.16 -23.51
C PRO A 63 -8.79 7.64 -23.11
N GLY A 64 -8.42 8.54 -24.03
CA GLY A 64 -8.49 10.00 -23.79
C GLY A 64 -7.31 10.60 -23.01
N VAL A 65 -6.34 9.79 -22.58
CA VAL A 65 -5.10 10.25 -21.94
C VAL A 65 -3.91 9.94 -22.84
N ARG A 66 -2.85 10.76 -22.75
CA ARG A 66 -1.58 10.49 -23.44
C ARG A 66 -1.02 9.15 -22.94
N ALA A 67 -0.46 8.36 -23.87
CA ALA A 67 0.22 7.12 -23.51
C ALA A 67 1.41 7.43 -22.58
N HIS A 68 1.55 6.64 -21.53
CA HIS A 68 2.65 6.75 -20.57
C HIS A 68 3.66 5.63 -20.85
N PRO A 69 4.82 5.92 -21.45
CA PRO A 69 5.87 4.92 -21.65
C PRO A 69 6.33 4.34 -20.32
N VAL A 70 6.52 3.03 -20.31
CA VAL A 70 7.06 2.26 -19.19
C VAL A 70 8.26 1.49 -19.66
N THR A 71 9.38 1.66 -18.96
CA THR A 71 10.62 0.92 -19.24
C THR A 71 11.03 0.16 -17.98
N VAL A 72 11.32 -1.13 -18.14
CA VAL A 72 11.75 -2.00 -17.04
C VAL A 72 13.23 -2.29 -17.20
N PHE A 73 14.00 -1.96 -16.17
CA PHE A 73 15.43 -2.22 -16.07
C PHE A 73 15.71 -3.24 -14.97
N GLU A 74 16.84 -3.93 -15.09
CA GLU A 74 17.42 -4.76 -14.03
C GLU A 74 18.87 -4.38 -13.81
N HIS A 75 19.25 -4.13 -12.56
CA HIS A 75 20.65 -3.97 -12.18
C HIS A 75 21.34 -5.35 -12.21
N HIS A 76 22.11 -5.62 -13.26
CA HIS A 76 22.70 -6.95 -13.52
C HIS A 76 23.48 -7.53 -12.32
N PRO A 77 24.30 -6.75 -11.57
CA PRO A 77 25.01 -7.30 -10.41
C PRO A 77 24.11 -7.76 -9.26
N SER A 78 23.07 -6.99 -8.92
CA SER A 78 22.25 -7.22 -7.71
C SER A 78 20.88 -7.80 -7.96
N GLY A 79 20.42 -7.82 -9.22
CA GLY A 79 19.07 -8.20 -9.59
C GLY A 79 18.01 -7.18 -9.17
N LEU A 80 18.35 -5.96 -8.74
CA LEU A 80 17.33 -4.94 -8.43
C LEU A 80 16.50 -4.63 -9.69
N ARG A 81 15.17 -4.67 -9.58
CA ARG A 81 14.29 -4.22 -10.67
C ARG A 81 14.00 -2.74 -10.53
N VAL A 82 14.08 -2.00 -11.63
CA VAL A 82 13.64 -0.60 -11.69
C VAL A 82 12.57 -0.48 -12.78
N VAL A 83 11.40 0.03 -12.45
CA VAL A 83 10.31 0.32 -13.39
C VAL A 83 10.20 1.83 -13.50
N HIS A 84 10.55 2.39 -14.65
CA HIS A 84 10.36 3.80 -14.92
C HIS A 84 9.07 4.02 -15.70
N VAL A 85 8.18 4.86 -15.18
CA VAL A 85 6.94 5.30 -15.82
C VAL A 85 7.10 6.78 -16.16
N GLN A 86 7.16 7.08 -17.45
CA GLN A 86 7.27 8.46 -17.92
C GLN A 86 5.91 9.16 -17.83
N ALA A 87 5.87 10.23 -17.04
CA ALA A 87 4.69 11.06 -16.86
C ALA A 87 5.07 12.55 -16.87
N ASP A 88 4.26 13.35 -17.56
CA ASP A 88 4.44 14.80 -17.62
C ASP A 88 4.12 15.42 -16.26
N GLY A 89 5.00 16.28 -15.75
CA GLY A 89 4.76 17.00 -14.50
C GLY A 89 6.05 17.46 -13.82
N PRO A 90 5.93 18.37 -12.83
CA PRO A 90 7.08 18.86 -12.07
C PRO A 90 7.53 17.92 -10.95
N LEU A 91 6.72 16.89 -10.64
CA LEU A 91 6.99 15.96 -9.55
C LEU A 91 7.54 14.64 -10.09
N CYS A 92 8.52 14.08 -9.38
CA CYS A 92 9.01 12.74 -9.58
C CYS A 92 8.79 11.93 -8.29
N SER A 93 8.22 10.73 -8.41
CA SER A 93 8.01 9.83 -7.30
C SER A 93 8.93 8.61 -7.41
N GLY A 94 9.53 8.22 -6.28
CA GLY A 94 10.15 6.92 -6.11
C GLY A 94 9.35 6.09 -5.11
N LEU A 95 9.14 4.83 -5.45
CA LEU A 95 8.49 3.84 -4.62
C LEU A 95 9.35 2.58 -4.59
N VAL A 96 9.81 2.16 -3.42
CA VAL A 96 10.51 0.89 -3.23
C VAL A 96 9.52 -0.12 -2.69
N VAL A 97 9.24 -1.17 -3.45
CA VAL A 97 8.31 -2.23 -3.09
C VAL A 97 9.10 -3.47 -2.72
N VAL A 98 8.94 -3.95 -1.48
CA VAL A 98 9.54 -5.18 -0.98
C VAL A 98 8.43 -6.20 -0.71
N PRO A 99 8.43 -7.37 -1.37
CA PRO A 99 7.52 -8.45 -1.03
C PRO A 99 7.75 -8.92 0.41
N THR A 100 6.73 -8.85 1.25
CA THR A 100 6.79 -9.20 2.67
C THR A 100 5.58 -10.04 3.04
N THR A 101 5.81 -11.23 3.58
CA THR A 101 4.71 -12.12 3.98
C THR A 101 4.73 -12.37 5.49
N VAL A 102 3.57 -12.68 6.04
CA VAL A 102 3.39 -13.02 7.46
C VAL A 102 2.77 -14.40 7.59
N LYS A 103 3.04 -15.03 8.74
CA LYS A 103 2.49 -16.34 9.13
C LYS A 103 1.84 -16.32 10.51
N SER A 104 1.75 -15.13 11.10
CA SER A 104 1.16 -14.85 12.41
C SER A 104 0.90 -13.36 12.53
N ASP A 105 0.06 -12.97 13.49
CA ASP A 105 -0.27 -11.58 13.77
C ASP A 105 0.80 -10.88 14.64
N ASN A 106 2.09 -11.10 14.37
CA ASN A 106 3.16 -10.61 15.24
C ASN A 106 3.70 -9.22 14.87
N GLY A 107 3.25 -8.65 13.75
CA GLY A 107 3.65 -7.31 13.32
C GLY A 107 5.07 -7.19 12.79
N LEU A 108 5.75 -8.30 12.47
CA LEU A 108 7.14 -8.26 11.96
C LEU A 108 7.37 -7.28 10.80
N PRO A 109 6.57 -7.27 9.72
CA PRO A 109 6.81 -6.34 8.61
C PRO A 109 6.60 -4.89 9.04
N HIS A 110 5.55 -4.59 9.81
CA HIS A 110 5.25 -3.25 10.31
C HIS A 110 6.31 -2.72 11.28
N CYS A 111 6.73 -3.56 12.25
CA CYS A 111 7.83 -3.23 13.15
C CYS A 111 9.13 -2.97 12.39
N LEU A 112 9.42 -3.79 11.38
CA LEU A 112 10.61 -3.59 10.56
C LEU A 112 10.51 -2.30 9.77
N GLU A 113 9.36 -2.00 9.17
CA GLU A 113 9.12 -0.76 8.42
C GLU A 113 9.52 0.48 9.23
N HIS A 114 8.99 0.63 10.45
CA HIS A 114 9.38 1.71 11.36
C HIS A 114 10.88 1.72 11.65
N LEU A 115 11.47 0.55 11.91
CA LEU A 115 12.88 0.44 12.26
C LEU A 115 13.81 0.85 11.11
N LEU A 116 13.41 0.69 9.85
CA LEU A 116 14.22 1.13 8.71
C LEU A 116 14.34 2.67 8.65
N PHE A 117 13.39 3.43 9.21
CA PHE A 117 13.49 4.89 9.32
C PHE A 117 14.39 5.38 10.47
N THR A 118 14.81 4.47 11.36
CA THR A 118 15.66 4.84 12.50
C THR A 118 17.15 4.93 12.17
N GLY A 119 17.56 4.50 10.98
CA GLY A 119 18.91 4.67 10.45
C GLY A 119 19.50 3.43 9.79
N SER A 120 20.46 3.65 8.90
CA SER A 120 21.28 2.62 8.26
C SER A 120 22.62 2.41 8.97
N LYS A 121 23.40 1.41 8.56
CA LYS A 121 24.77 1.25 9.06
C LYS A 121 25.67 2.43 8.68
N ALA A 122 25.51 2.98 7.48
CA ALA A 122 26.27 4.14 7.04
C ALA A 122 25.76 5.46 7.65
N ILE A 123 24.45 5.54 7.92
CA ILE A 123 23.78 6.73 8.42
C ILE A 123 22.94 6.35 9.66
N PRO A 124 23.56 6.17 10.83
CA PRO A 124 22.93 5.58 12.02
C PRO A 124 22.07 6.57 12.84
N HIS A 125 21.40 7.51 12.17
CA HIS A 125 20.71 8.63 12.80
C HIS A 125 19.20 8.64 12.49
N ARG A 126 18.38 8.53 13.54
CA ARG A 126 16.91 8.66 13.45
C ARG A 126 16.53 10.05 12.95
N GLY A 127 15.53 10.12 12.07
CA GLY A 127 15.05 11.38 11.48
C GLY A 127 15.95 11.98 10.38
N PHE A 128 17.04 11.30 10.01
CA PHE A 128 17.88 11.74 8.91
C PHE A 128 17.14 11.74 7.57
N LEU A 129 16.36 10.69 7.29
CA LEU A 129 15.62 10.56 6.03
C LEU A 129 14.71 11.76 5.77
N ASP A 130 13.92 12.19 6.75
CA ASP A 130 13.04 13.35 6.62
C ASP A 130 13.82 14.64 6.39
N THR A 131 14.90 14.84 7.17
CA THR A 131 15.74 16.02 7.04
C THR A 131 16.43 16.10 5.67
N ALA A 132 16.90 14.95 5.15
CA ALA A 132 17.50 14.85 3.83
C ALA A 132 16.46 15.06 2.72
N ALA A 133 15.26 14.48 2.88
CA ALA A 133 14.16 14.63 1.93
C ALA A 133 13.72 16.09 1.79
N MET A 134 13.64 16.84 2.89
CA MET A 134 13.35 18.29 2.85
C MET A 134 14.41 19.07 2.04
N ARG A 135 15.69 18.69 2.14
CA ARG A 135 16.77 19.28 1.33
C ARG A 135 16.72 18.86 -0.14
N ALA A 136 16.11 17.71 -0.43
CA ALA A 136 15.86 17.21 -1.77
C ALA A 136 14.54 17.73 -2.38
N LEU A 137 13.95 18.78 -1.81
CA LEU A 137 12.67 19.36 -2.26
C LEU A 137 11.50 18.35 -2.21
N SER A 138 11.52 17.47 -1.22
CA SER A 138 10.38 16.61 -0.84
C SER A 138 9.58 17.23 0.30
N THR A 139 8.29 16.90 0.39
CA THR A 139 7.45 17.20 1.55
C THR A 139 7.65 16.23 2.73
N GLY A 140 8.51 15.22 2.55
CA GLY A 140 8.85 14.24 3.58
C GLY A 140 9.12 12.87 3.00
N THR A 141 9.13 11.88 3.87
CA THR A 141 9.22 10.47 3.51
C THR A 141 8.03 9.74 4.09
N ASN A 142 7.61 8.66 3.44
CA ASN A 142 6.52 7.85 3.97
C ASN A 142 6.74 6.38 3.62
N ALA A 143 6.01 5.51 4.31
CA ALA A 143 5.96 4.09 4.06
C ALA A 143 4.60 3.54 4.49
N TRP A 144 4.29 2.35 4.01
CA TRP A 144 3.17 1.58 4.51
C TRP A 144 3.45 0.10 4.39
N THR A 145 2.84 -0.66 5.30
CA THR A 145 2.88 -2.11 5.31
C THR A 145 1.51 -2.64 4.92
N ASP A 146 1.46 -3.50 3.91
CA ASP A 146 0.28 -4.27 3.54
C ASP A 146 0.55 -5.77 3.77
N SER A 147 -0.47 -6.59 3.54
CA SER A 147 -0.47 -8.02 3.84
C SER A 147 0.59 -8.82 3.08
N ASP A 148 1.05 -8.31 1.93
CA ASP A 148 1.95 -9.01 1.01
C ASP A 148 3.15 -8.16 0.56
N CYS A 149 3.21 -6.88 0.95
CA CYS A 149 4.32 -6.00 0.63
C CYS A 149 4.51 -4.89 1.65
N THR A 150 5.74 -4.39 1.72
CA THR A 150 6.07 -3.15 2.41
C THR A 150 6.59 -2.16 1.38
N CYS A 151 6.07 -0.95 1.42
CA CYS A 151 6.30 0.07 0.42
C CYS A 151 6.91 1.31 1.07
N TYR A 152 7.96 1.86 0.46
CA TYR A 152 8.64 3.08 0.92
C TYR A 152 8.60 4.11 -0.19
N ASN A 153 8.00 5.28 0.04
CA ASN A 153 7.82 6.29 -0.99
C ASN A 153 8.44 7.64 -0.64
N ILE A 154 8.84 8.32 -1.71
CA ILE A 154 9.31 9.69 -1.68
C ILE A 154 8.85 10.41 -2.95
N VAL A 155 8.49 11.69 -2.83
CA VAL A 155 8.09 12.53 -3.95
C VAL A 155 8.91 13.82 -3.91
N THR A 156 9.64 14.12 -4.97
CA THR A 156 10.49 15.32 -5.07
C THR A 156 10.06 16.21 -6.22
N ALA A 157 10.40 17.50 -6.14
CA ALA A 157 10.39 18.37 -7.30
C ALA A 157 11.53 17.99 -8.25
N GLY A 158 11.19 17.44 -9.43
CA GLY A 158 12.14 16.94 -10.42
C GLY A 158 12.93 15.69 -9.99
N SER A 159 13.75 15.20 -10.90
CA SER A 159 14.50 13.94 -10.75
C SER A 159 15.79 14.05 -9.94
N ALA A 160 16.36 15.26 -9.79
CA ALA A 160 17.62 15.46 -9.08
C ALA A 160 17.50 15.16 -7.57
N GLY A 161 16.40 15.60 -6.94
CA GLY A 161 16.10 15.26 -5.56
C GLY A 161 15.91 13.75 -5.38
N LEU A 162 15.17 13.12 -6.30
CA LEU A 162 14.92 11.70 -6.27
C LEU A 162 16.21 10.87 -6.43
N ALA A 163 17.08 11.25 -7.37
CA ALA A 163 18.37 10.60 -7.57
C ALA A 163 19.32 10.78 -6.39
N THR A 164 19.19 11.88 -5.64
CA THR A 164 19.94 12.06 -4.38
C THR A 164 19.40 11.13 -3.29
N MET A 165 18.08 11.01 -3.17
CA MET A 165 17.44 10.31 -2.06
C MET A 165 17.34 8.80 -2.24
N LEU A 166 17.12 8.30 -3.46
CA LEU A 166 16.93 6.86 -3.68
C LEU A 166 18.11 6.01 -3.18
N PRO A 167 19.39 6.33 -3.45
CA PRO A 167 20.52 5.57 -2.89
C PRO A 167 20.52 5.55 -1.35
N ILE A 168 20.15 6.67 -0.71
CA ILE A 168 20.05 6.79 0.76
C ILE A 168 18.90 5.93 1.29
N PHE A 169 17.75 5.95 0.61
CA PHE A 169 16.58 5.12 0.92
C PHE A 169 16.93 3.63 0.84
N LEU A 170 17.57 3.21 -0.24
CA LEU A 170 17.96 1.81 -0.42
C LEU A 170 18.99 1.36 0.63
N ASP A 171 19.86 2.26 1.10
CA ASP A 171 20.78 1.95 2.20
C ASP A 171 20.05 1.72 3.53
N HIS A 172 19.03 2.53 3.84
CA HIS A 172 18.16 2.30 5.01
C HIS A 172 17.39 0.98 4.88
N ILE A 173 16.88 0.67 3.69
CA ILE A 173 16.05 -0.52 3.45
C ILE A 173 16.88 -1.80 3.49
N PHE A 174 18.04 -1.85 2.82
CA PHE A 174 18.82 -3.08 2.66
C PHE A 174 20.00 -3.22 3.62
N VAL A 175 20.47 -2.12 4.20
CA VAL A 175 21.61 -2.12 5.13
C VAL A 175 21.27 -1.38 6.43
N PRO A 176 20.15 -1.72 7.11
CA PRO A 176 19.72 -1.02 8.31
C PRO A 176 20.64 -1.26 9.51
N ALA A 177 20.58 -0.35 10.49
CA ALA A 177 21.32 -0.50 11.75
C ALA A 177 20.66 -1.52 12.71
N LEU A 178 19.33 -1.49 12.83
CA LEU A 178 18.49 -2.35 13.69
C LEU A 178 19.02 -2.51 15.12
N ARG A 179 19.51 -1.44 15.75
CA ARG A 179 20.15 -1.50 17.07
C ARG A 179 19.13 -1.81 18.18
N PRO A 180 19.55 -2.40 19.31
CA PRO A 180 18.65 -2.68 20.43
C PRO A 180 17.89 -1.46 20.94
N ASP A 181 18.54 -0.29 21.03
CA ASP A 181 17.91 0.96 21.47
C ASP A 181 16.77 1.43 20.53
N GLN A 182 16.95 1.25 19.23
CA GLN A 182 15.93 1.57 18.22
C GLN A 182 14.73 0.62 18.35
N PHE A 183 15.00 -0.68 18.52
CA PHE A 183 13.95 -1.69 18.73
C PHE A 183 13.12 -1.39 19.98
N THR A 184 13.77 -1.10 21.12
CA THR A 184 13.07 -0.80 22.39
C THR A 184 12.13 0.39 22.26
N THR A 185 12.55 1.45 21.57
CA THR A 185 11.75 2.69 21.47
C THR A 185 10.65 2.60 20.40
N GLU A 186 10.91 1.99 19.25
CA GLU A 186 9.91 1.89 18.17
C GLU A 186 8.91 0.75 18.37
N VAL A 187 9.35 -0.40 18.90
CA VAL A 187 8.51 -1.60 18.95
C VAL A 187 7.77 -1.70 20.26
N TYR A 188 8.49 -1.98 21.36
CA TYR A 188 7.87 -2.22 22.66
C TYR A 188 8.87 -2.08 23.82
N HIS A 189 8.43 -1.41 24.89
CA HIS A 189 9.07 -1.38 26.19
C HIS A 189 8.08 -1.00 27.30
N ILE A 190 8.50 -1.13 28.56
CA ILE A 190 7.80 -0.55 29.70
C ILE A 190 8.57 0.70 30.14
N ASP A 191 7.89 1.83 30.25
CA ASP A 191 8.51 3.09 30.66
C ASP A 191 8.79 3.16 32.18
N GLY A 192 9.40 4.26 32.64
CA GLY A 192 9.71 4.46 34.06
C GLY A 192 8.50 4.57 34.99
N ASN A 193 7.29 4.72 34.45
CA ASN A 193 6.03 4.77 35.20
C ASN A 193 5.29 3.43 35.19
N GLY A 194 5.83 2.40 34.52
CA GLY A 194 5.17 1.10 34.38
C GLY A 194 4.15 1.05 33.25
N ASN A 195 4.10 2.03 32.35
CA ASN A 195 3.21 1.99 31.20
C ASN A 195 3.85 1.22 30.05
N GLU A 196 3.04 0.45 29.33
CA GLU A 196 3.44 -0.16 28.07
C GLU A 196 3.57 0.92 26.98
N GLN A 197 4.73 0.97 26.32
CA GLN A 197 5.11 1.99 25.35
C GLN A 197 5.80 1.37 24.13
N GLY A 198 5.89 2.14 23.06
CA GLY A 198 6.47 1.75 21.78
C GLY A 198 5.62 2.34 20.66
N VAL A 199 6.23 2.91 19.63
CA VAL A 199 5.49 3.59 18.56
C VAL A 199 4.48 2.64 17.90
N VAL A 200 4.95 1.47 17.45
CA VAL A 200 4.11 0.46 16.79
C VAL A 200 3.11 -0.16 17.77
N PHE A 201 3.54 -0.45 18.99
CA PHE A 201 2.67 -1.02 20.00
C PHE A 201 1.51 -0.08 20.37
N CYS A 202 1.78 1.21 20.57
CA CYS A 202 0.75 2.21 20.86
C CYS A 202 -0.18 2.44 19.66
N GLU A 203 0.35 2.40 18.44
CA GLU A 203 -0.46 2.47 17.22
C GLU A 203 -1.44 1.28 17.14
N MET A 204 -0.94 0.05 17.30
CA MET A 204 -1.79 -1.14 17.24
C MET A 204 -2.77 -1.21 18.40
N MET A 205 -2.38 -0.82 19.61
CA MET A 205 -3.30 -0.72 20.75
C MET A 205 -4.49 0.21 20.47
N ALA A 206 -4.25 1.31 19.76
CA ALA A 206 -5.29 2.30 19.47
C ALA A 206 -6.34 1.80 18.45
N ARG A 207 -6.03 0.75 17.68
CA ARG A 207 -6.85 0.35 16.53
C ARG A 207 -7.28 -1.13 16.49
N GLU A 208 -6.52 -2.06 17.08
CA GLU A 208 -6.73 -3.50 16.90
C GLU A 208 -8.11 -4.02 17.36
N HIS A 209 -8.80 -3.26 18.22
CA HIS A 209 -10.15 -3.57 18.71
C HIS A 209 -11.22 -2.65 18.11
N THR A 210 -10.89 -1.82 17.13
CA THR A 210 -11.90 -1.02 16.42
C THR A 210 -12.81 -1.93 15.62
N GLU A 211 -14.07 -1.53 15.47
CA GLU A 211 -15.06 -2.24 14.67
C GLU A 211 -14.52 -2.57 13.26
N VAL A 212 -13.90 -1.59 12.59
CA VAL A 212 -13.39 -1.72 11.22
C VAL A 212 -12.28 -2.76 11.13
N ASP A 213 -11.28 -2.70 12.00
CA ASP A 213 -10.14 -3.64 11.97
C ASP A 213 -10.59 -5.07 12.33
N LEU A 214 -11.49 -5.21 13.31
CA LEU A 214 -12.03 -6.52 13.69
C LEU A 214 -12.83 -7.15 12.55
N VAL A 215 -13.73 -6.40 11.93
CA VAL A 215 -14.55 -6.90 10.82
C VAL A 215 -13.68 -7.26 9.60
N ASP A 216 -12.75 -6.39 9.20
CA ASP A 216 -11.81 -6.68 8.10
C ASP A 216 -11.05 -7.98 8.34
N LEU A 217 -10.45 -8.14 9.54
CA LEU A 217 -9.66 -9.33 9.86
C LEU A 217 -10.49 -10.62 9.82
N HIS A 218 -11.73 -10.59 10.32
CA HIS A 218 -12.60 -11.77 10.30
C HIS A 218 -13.05 -12.12 8.87
N VAL A 219 -13.41 -11.12 8.06
CA VAL A 219 -13.75 -11.35 6.65
C VAL A 219 -12.54 -11.90 5.88
N ARG A 220 -11.35 -11.33 6.10
CA ARG A 220 -10.11 -11.85 5.52
C ARG A 220 -9.84 -13.29 5.93
N ARG A 221 -9.97 -13.65 7.20
CA ARG A 221 -9.76 -15.04 7.68
C ARG A 221 -10.80 -16.02 7.14
N ALA A 222 -12.01 -15.56 6.84
CA ALA A 222 -13.05 -16.38 6.24
C ALA A 222 -12.81 -16.63 4.73
N ILE A 223 -12.22 -15.65 4.03
CA ILE A 223 -11.92 -15.74 2.59
C ILE A 223 -10.56 -16.38 2.34
N TYR A 224 -9.57 -16.02 3.15
CA TYR A 224 -8.19 -16.46 3.05
C TYR A 224 -7.89 -17.43 4.20
N GLY A 225 -7.51 -18.65 3.86
CA GLY A 225 -7.16 -19.68 4.84
C GLY A 225 -5.86 -19.38 5.59
N PRO A 226 -5.53 -20.15 6.64
CA PRO A 226 -4.35 -19.94 7.48
C PRO A 226 -3.00 -20.09 6.75
N GLU A 227 -2.98 -20.67 5.55
CA GLU A 227 -1.75 -20.72 4.73
C GLU A 227 -1.50 -19.45 3.92
N SER A 228 -2.45 -18.50 3.93
CA SER A 228 -2.36 -17.24 3.20
C SER A 228 -1.88 -16.11 4.11
N THR A 229 -0.95 -15.30 3.62
CA THR A 229 -0.48 -14.08 4.31
C THR A 229 -1.64 -13.10 4.60
N TYR A 230 -2.66 -13.08 3.74
CA TYR A 230 -3.82 -12.20 3.86
C TYR A 230 -4.72 -12.53 5.06
N ALA A 231 -4.59 -13.71 5.68
CA ALA A 231 -5.37 -14.13 6.84
C ALA A 231 -4.85 -13.56 8.18
N TYR A 232 -3.72 -12.86 8.15
CA TYR A 232 -3.03 -12.37 9.34
C TYR A 232 -2.99 -10.85 9.42
N GLU A 233 -2.89 -10.31 10.63
CA GLU A 233 -2.71 -8.88 10.84
C GLU A 233 -1.23 -8.50 10.68
N CYS A 234 -0.89 -7.86 9.56
CA CYS A 234 0.47 -7.44 9.23
C CYS A 234 0.98 -6.32 10.14
N GLY A 235 0.08 -5.51 10.70
CA GLY A 235 0.39 -4.49 11.71
C GLY A 235 0.79 -5.08 13.06
N GLY A 236 0.25 -6.27 13.38
CA GLY A 236 0.51 -7.05 14.58
C GLY A 236 -0.47 -6.80 15.72
N HIS A 237 -0.86 -7.88 16.41
CA HIS A 237 -1.63 -7.78 17.64
C HIS A 237 -0.74 -7.52 18.84
N THR A 238 -1.20 -6.65 19.75
CA THR A 238 -0.42 -6.21 20.90
C THR A 238 0.12 -7.35 21.75
N PRO A 239 -0.58 -8.49 22.00
CA PRO A 239 -0.01 -9.61 22.77
C PRO A 239 1.19 -10.27 22.09
N GLN A 240 1.26 -10.27 20.76
CA GLN A 240 2.39 -10.83 20.01
C GLN A 240 3.53 -9.83 19.89
N ILE A 241 3.23 -8.53 19.69
CA ILE A 241 4.23 -7.46 19.66
C ILE A 241 5.03 -7.41 20.98
N ARG A 242 4.38 -7.57 22.14
CA ARG A 242 5.03 -7.67 23.46
C ARG A 242 6.14 -8.71 23.54
N ASN A 243 6.00 -9.80 22.78
CA ASN A 243 6.91 -10.94 22.78
C ASN A 243 7.90 -10.90 21.59
N LEU A 244 7.86 -9.86 20.77
CA LEU A 244 8.74 -9.74 19.62
C LEU A 244 10.18 -9.46 20.06
N THR A 245 11.14 -9.96 19.29
CA THR A 245 12.56 -9.74 19.58
C THR A 245 13.26 -9.08 18.40
N ASN A 246 14.27 -8.26 18.68
CA ASN A 246 15.11 -7.67 17.63
C ASN A 246 15.81 -8.75 16.78
N THR A 247 16.11 -9.91 17.36
CA THR A 247 16.64 -11.07 16.61
C THR A 247 15.64 -11.56 15.57
N ALA A 248 14.34 -11.66 15.91
CA ALA A 248 13.29 -12.03 14.96
C ALA A 248 13.15 -11.00 13.84
N VAL A 249 13.20 -9.69 14.17
CA VAL A 249 13.20 -8.60 13.18
C VAL A 249 14.37 -8.72 12.21
N ARG A 250 15.59 -8.95 12.73
CA ARG A 250 16.80 -9.12 11.91
C ARG A 250 16.72 -10.36 11.02
N ALA A 251 16.16 -11.47 11.52
CA ALA A 251 15.94 -12.67 10.73
C ALA A 251 14.89 -12.44 9.62
N TYR A 252 13.82 -11.71 9.93
CA TYR A 252 12.79 -11.34 8.97
C TYR A 252 13.35 -10.45 7.86
N HIS A 253 14.13 -9.42 8.21
CA HIS A 253 14.88 -8.57 7.27
C HIS A 253 15.79 -9.42 6.38
N GLY A 254 16.63 -10.28 6.98
CA GLY A 254 17.54 -11.15 6.23
C GLY A 254 16.84 -12.10 5.27
N THR A 255 15.57 -12.44 5.51
CA THR A 255 14.78 -13.31 4.62
C THR A 255 14.13 -12.54 3.48
N HIS A 256 13.45 -11.42 3.78
CA HIS A 256 12.59 -10.73 2.80
C HIS A 256 13.31 -9.59 2.07
N TYR A 257 14.18 -8.85 2.75
CA TYR A 257 14.83 -7.62 2.25
C TYR A 257 16.10 -7.95 1.46
N GLN A 258 15.99 -8.89 0.54
CA GLN A 258 17.02 -9.16 -0.46
C GLN A 258 16.86 -8.18 -1.63
N VAL A 259 17.96 -7.58 -2.08
CA VAL A 259 17.93 -6.56 -3.15
C VAL A 259 17.24 -7.06 -4.42
N HIS A 260 17.48 -8.32 -4.80
CA HIS A 260 16.87 -8.93 -5.98
C HIS A 260 15.36 -9.20 -5.82
N ASN A 261 14.79 -9.14 -4.61
CA ASN A 261 13.34 -9.28 -4.41
C ASN A 261 12.60 -7.95 -4.58
N ALA A 262 13.29 -6.82 -4.42
CA ALA A 262 12.65 -5.51 -4.48
C ALA A 262 12.46 -4.99 -5.90
N THR A 263 11.47 -4.10 -6.04
CA THR A 263 11.24 -3.29 -7.23
C THR A 263 11.21 -1.82 -6.86
N VAL A 264 12.00 -0.99 -7.54
CA VAL A 264 11.91 0.46 -7.45
C VAL A 264 11.05 0.95 -8.61
N VAL A 265 9.91 1.55 -8.33
CA VAL A 265 9.07 2.23 -9.30
C VAL A 265 9.41 3.71 -9.27
N VAL A 266 9.79 4.27 -10.41
CA VAL A 266 10.07 5.69 -10.60
C VAL A 266 9.00 6.24 -11.52
N VAL A 267 8.21 7.20 -11.05
CA VAL A 267 7.14 7.82 -11.84
C VAL A 267 7.45 9.30 -12.05
N GLY A 268 7.30 9.75 -13.28
CA GLY A 268 7.47 11.14 -13.65
C GLY A 268 8.86 11.46 -14.20
N GLY A 269 9.00 12.73 -14.57
CA GLY A 269 10.22 13.27 -15.15
C GLY A 269 10.19 13.41 -16.68
N ARG A 270 11.12 14.22 -17.20
CA ARG A 270 11.44 14.34 -18.63
C ARG A 270 12.19 13.09 -19.11
N ALA A 271 12.32 12.91 -20.42
CA ALA A 271 12.94 11.72 -21.01
C ALA A 271 14.35 11.37 -20.46
N ASP A 272 15.13 12.37 -20.03
CA ASP A 272 16.49 12.17 -19.48
C ASP A 272 16.54 11.75 -17.99
N ASP A 273 15.39 11.69 -17.31
CA ASP A 273 15.32 11.51 -15.86
C ASP A 273 15.55 10.06 -15.42
N ALA A 274 15.18 9.08 -16.25
CA ALA A 274 15.46 7.68 -16.00
C ALA A 274 16.97 7.44 -15.87
N ALA A 275 17.74 7.93 -16.84
CA ALA A 275 19.18 7.74 -16.87
C ALA A 275 19.87 8.45 -15.69
N HIS A 276 19.35 9.60 -15.24
CA HIS A 276 19.87 10.30 -14.06
C HIS A 276 19.68 9.48 -12.77
N VAL A 277 18.47 8.96 -12.55
CA VAL A 277 18.17 8.11 -11.38
C VAL A 277 18.97 6.79 -11.43
N LEU A 278 19.00 6.12 -12.58
CA LEU A 278 19.75 4.88 -12.76
C LEU A 278 21.26 5.07 -12.50
N ARG A 279 21.86 6.18 -12.94
CA ARG A 279 23.27 6.50 -12.64
C ARG A 279 23.51 6.66 -11.15
N ALA A 280 22.61 7.33 -10.43
CA ALA A 280 22.75 7.49 -8.99
C ALA A 280 22.60 6.16 -8.25
N LEU A 281 21.72 5.28 -8.72
CA LEU A 281 21.54 3.94 -8.16
C LEU A 281 22.73 3.02 -8.42
N ARG A 282 23.34 3.08 -9.61
CA ARG A 282 24.46 2.21 -10.02
C ARG A 282 25.56 2.12 -8.96
N ASP A 283 25.92 3.26 -8.38
CA ASP A 283 27.04 3.38 -7.45
C ASP A 283 26.63 3.20 -5.98
N ALA A 284 25.35 2.90 -5.71
CA ALA A 284 24.86 2.72 -4.35
C ALA A 284 25.51 1.47 -3.70
N PRO A 285 26.13 1.61 -2.51
CA PRO A 285 26.83 0.50 -1.85
C PRO A 285 25.96 -0.73 -1.59
N CYS A 286 24.68 -0.52 -1.27
CA CYS A 286 23.72 -1.60 -1.04
C CYS A 286 23.45 -2.47 -2.27
N LEU A 287 23.74 -1.97 -3.48
CA LEU A 287 23.60 -2.72 -4.73
C LEU A 287 24.87 -3.51 -5.11
N GLN A 288 25.94 -3.45 -4.31
CA GLN A 288 27.14 -4.28 -4.50
C GLN A 288 26.97 -5.68 -3.87
N THR A 289 25.77 -6.24 -4.02
CA THR A 289 25.37 -7.56 -3.52
C THR A 289 25.03 -8.45 -4.71
N ARG A 290 25.05 -9.78 -4.52
CA ARG A 290 24.62 -10.75 -5.54
C ARG A 290 23.32 -11.42 -5.11
N PRO A 291 22.43 -11.75 -6.06
CA PRO A 291 21.26 -12.56 -5.76
C PRO A 291 21.65 -13.87 -5.07
N THR A 292 20.97 -14.19 -3.97
CA THR A 292 21.18 -15.41 -3.20
C THR A 292 20.23 -16.54 -3.62
N GLY A 293 19.28 -16.26 -4.51
CA GLY A 293 18.29 -17.20 -5.00
C GLY A 293 17.38 -16.59 -6.08
N PRO A 294 16.32 -17.31 -6.50
CA PRO A 294 15.29 -16.75 -7.36
C PRO A 294 14.46 -15.72 -6.60
N ARG A 295 13.80 -14.81 -7.34
CA ARG A 295 12.88 -13.85 -6.75
C ARG A 295 11.75 -14.57 -6.01
N THR A 296 11.45 -14.13 -4.80
CA THR A 296 10.35 -14.68 -4.01
C THR A 296 9.02 -14.35 -4.66
N ALA A 297 8.27 -15.39 -5.04
CA ALA A 297 6.87 -15.25 -5.43
C ALA A 297 6.00 -15.35 -4.17
N ILE A 298 5.02 -14.48 -4.06
CA ILE A 298 3.96 -14.62 -3.07
C ILE A 298 3.02 -15.70 -3.59
N THR A 299 2.65 -16.63 -2.73
CA THR A 299 1.74 -17.73 -3.08
C THR A 299 0.71 -17.87 -1.99
N THR A 300 -0.56 -17.78 -2.37
CA THR A 300 -1.69 -18.02 -1.48
C THR A 300 -2.45 -19.24 -1.99
N PRO A 301 -2.29 -20.40 -1.32
CA PRO A 301 -3.02 -21.61 -1.68
C PRO A 301 -4.53 -21.33 -1.73
N PRO A 302 -5.28 -21.91 -2.69
CA PRO A 302 -6.73 -21.75 -2.74
C PRO A 302 -7.37 -22.16 -1.41
N HIS A 303 -8.21 -21.29 -0.86
CA HIS A 303 -9.01 -21.60 0.32
C HIS A 303 -10.42 -22.03 -0.11
N PRO A 304 -10.94 -23.16 0.38
CA PRO A 304 -12.31 -23.57 0.06
C PRO A 304 -13.31 -22.53 0.57
N LEU A 305 -14.01 -21.87 -0.34
CA LEU A 305 -15.07 -20.96 0.04
C LEU A 305 -16.30 -21.74 0.52
N ALA A 306 -17.00 -21.18 1.51
CA ALA A 306 -18.25 -21.75 1.99
C ALA A 306 -19.28 -21.81 0.87
N THR A 307 -19.97 -22.95 0.74
CA THR A 307 -21.04 -23.14 -0.26
C THR A 307 -22.33 -22.41 0.10
N ARG A 308 -22.43 -21.91 1.33
CA ARG A 308 -23.52 -21.08 1.86
C ARG A 308 -22.93 -19.85 2.52
N VAL A 309 -23.75 -18.81 2.71
CA VAL A 309 -23.37 -17.63 3.50
C VAL A 309 -22.96 -18.08 4.89
N ALA A 310 -21.67 -17.89 5.23
CA ALA A 310 -21.19 -17.99 6.58
C ALA A 310 -21.42 -16.65 7.27
N SER A 311 -21.98 -16.67 8.47
CA SER A 311 -22.25 -15.48 9.27
C SER A 311 -21.62 -15.61 10.65
N GLN A 312 -21.00 -14.55 11.12
CA GLN A 312 -20.42 -14.46 12.46
C GLN A 312 -20.79 -13.10 13.06
N THR A 313 -21.12 -13.09 14.34
CA THR A 313 -21.24 -11.86 15.13
C THR A 313 -19.91 -11.61 15.83
N ILE A 314 -19.40 -10.39 15.73
CA ILE A 314 -18.14 -9.96 16.32
C ILE A 314 -18.45 -8.84 17.30
N GLU A 315 -18.05 -9.03 18.55
CA GLU A 315 -18.17 -8.00 19.57
C GLU A 315 -16.97 -7.07 19.50
N PHE A 316 -17.22 -5.77 19.68
CA PHE A 316 -16.19 -4.74 19.72
C PHE A 316 -16.50 -3.75 20.85
N PRO A 317 -15.49 -3.09 21.45
CA PRO A 317 -15.73 -2.07 22.47
C PRO A 317 -16.45 -0.86 21.88
N SER A 318 -17.58 -0.47 22.48
CA SER A 318 -18.35 0.72 22.12
C SER A 318 -18.89 1.41 23.38
N GLU A 319 -19.07 2.73 23.31
CA GLU A 319 -19.80 3.48 24.36
C GLU A 319 -21.32 3.32 24.22
N GLU A 320 -21.80 3.00 23.01
CA GLU A 320 -23.20 2.80 22.65
C GLU A 320 -23.42 1.35 22.17
N GLU A 321 -24.38 0.64 22.75
CA GLU A 321 -24.62 -0.80 22.48
C GLU A 321 -25.74 -1.07 21.46
N ASP A 322 -26.36 -0.03 20.91
CA ASP A 322 -27.54 -0.14 20.04
C ASP A 322 -27.22 0.06 18.55
N VAL A 323 -25.95 0.24 18.19
CA VAL A 323 -25.49 0.49 16.81
C VAL A 323 -24.25 -0.34 16.47
N GLY A 324 -24.19 -0.87 15.25
CA GLY A 324 -23.01 -1.53 14.69
C GLY A 324 -23.00 -1.52 13.16
N SER A 325 -22.33 -2.50 12.55
CA SER A 325 -22.26 -2.67 11.10
C SER A 325 -22.52 -4.11 10.67
N ILE A 326 -22.94 -4.26 9.42
CA ILE A 326 -23.04 -5.54 8.73
C ILE A 326 -22.14 -5.46 7.50
N THR A 327 -21.11 -6.29 7.45
CA THR A 327 -20.21 -6.38 6.30
C THR A 327 -20.36 -7.71 5.61
N TYR A 328 -20.67 -7.64 4.32
CA TYR A 328 -20.63 -8.78 3.42
C TYR A 328 -19.28 -8.79 2.70
N GLY A 329 -18.64 -9.95 2.62
CA GLY A 329 -17.36 -10.12 1.95
C GLY A 329 -17.40 -11.26 0.93
N TRP A 330 -16.73 -11.06 -0.20
CA TRP A 330 -16.60 -12.04 -1.27
C TRP A 330 -15.17 -12.12 -1.77
N GLN A 331 -14.76 -13.32 -2.20
CA GLN A 331 -13.57 -13.46 -3.03
C GLN A 331 -13.88 -12.90 -4.43
N GLY A 332 -13.02 -12.00 -4.89
CA GLY A 332 -13.04 -11.40 -6.21
C GLY A 332 -12.16 -12.13 -7.22
N PRO A 333 -11.97 -11.54 -8.41
CA PRO A 333 -11.11 -12.09 -9.46
C PRO A 333 -9.63 -12.13 -9.05
N ASP A 334 -8.83 -12.86 -9.82
CA ASP A 334 -7.36 -12.77 -9.77
C ASP A 334 -6.90 -11.34 -10.07
N VAL A 335 -5.84 -10.87 -9.39
CA VAL A 335 -5.31 -9.50 -9.56
C VAL A 335 -4.92 -9.16 -11.00
N SER A 336 -4.58 -10.17 -11.81
CA SER A 336 -4.27 -9.98 -13.23
C SER A 336 -5.52 -9.73 -14.10
N ASP A 337 -6.71 -10.12 -13.64
CA ASP A 337 -7.98 -9.84 -14.32
C ASP A 337 -8.52 -8.45 -13.94
N SER A 338 -7.76 -7.44 -14.37
CA SER A 338 -8.10 -6.03 -14.23
C SER A 338 -9.44 -5.66 -14.84
N ARG A 339 -9.88 -6.36 -15.90
CA ARG A 339 -11.17 -6.09 -16.55
C ARG A 339 -12.33 -6.41 -15.62
N THR A 340 -12.32 -7.58 -14.98
CA THR A 340 -13.37 -7.97 -14.04
C THR A 340 -13.32 -7.12 -12.78
N ALA A 341 -12.12 -6.79 -12.27
CA ALA A 341 -11.99 -5.90 -11.11
C ALA A 341 -12.60 -4.50 -11.37
N VAL A 342 -12.25 -3.88 -12.50
CA VAL A 342 -12.84 -2.58 -12.90
C VAL A 342 -14.35 -2.69 -13.13
N ALA A 343 -14.84 -3.80 -13.70
CA ALA A 343 -16.27 -4.01 -13.88
C ALA A 343 -17.02 -4.07 -12.54
N LEU A 344 -16.44 -4.70 -11.52
CA LEU A 344 -16.98 -4.73 -10.16
C LEU A 344 -17.00 -3.32 -9.54
N GLU A 345 -15.92 -2.56 -9.66
CA GLU A 345 -15.87 -1.18 -9.18
C GLU A 345 -16.96 -0.32 -9.82
N VAL A 346 -17.11 -0.37 -11.15
CA VAL A 346 -18.15 0.38 -11.87
C VAL A 346 -19.56 -0.03 -11.42
N LEU A 347 -19.79 -1.34 -11.24
CA LEU A 347 -21.06 -1.87 -10.77
C LEU A 347 -21.38 -1.34 -9.36
N PHE A 348 -20.47 -1.47 -8.41
CA PHE A 348 -20.73 -1.06 -7.04
C PHE A 348 -20.78 0.46 -6.87
N ARG A 349 -20.02 1.21 -7.68
CA ARG A 349 -20.20 2.66 -7.78
C ARG A 349 -21.62 3.03 -8.18
N TYR A 350 -22.17 2.40 -9.24
CA TYR A 350 -23.57 2.59 -9.60
C TYR A 350 -24.52 2.20 -8.45
N LEU A 351 -24.25 1.09 -7.77
CA LEU A 351 -25.13 0.55 -6.74
C LEU A 351 -25.17 1.36 -5.43
N GLN A 352 -24.06 1.97 -4.99
CA GLN A 352 -24.00 2.66 -3.69
C GLN A 352 -23.46 4.10 -3.66
N GLU A 353 -22.65 4.57 -4.64
CA GLU A 353 -21.78 5.77 -4.49
C GLU A 353 -22.49 7.09 -4.15
N SER A 354 -23.78 7.20 -4.43
CA SER A 354 -24.55 8.42 -4.24
C SER A 354 -25.88 8.17 -3.53
N SER A 355 -26.47 9.23 -2.98
CA SER A 355 -27.81 9.13 -2.39
C SER A 355 -28.87 8.65 -3.39
N SER A 356 -28.70 8.91 -4.69
CA SER A 356 -29.59 8.40 -5.74
C SER A 356 -29.32 6.95 -6.16
N SER A 357 -28.27 6.31 -5.65
CA SER A 357 -27.89 4.96 -6.03
C SER A 357 -28.88 3.93 -5.46
N PRO A 358 -29.15 2.82 -6.17
CA PRO A 358 -30.20 1.87 -5.80
C PRO A 358 -30.11 1.33 -4.37
N LEU A 359 -28.92 0.95 -3.89
CA LEU A 359 -28.75 0.42 -2.53
C LEU A 359 -28.89 1.53 -1.49
N HIS A 360 -28.41 2.74 -1.79
CA HIS A 360 -28.55 3.88 -0.88
C HIS A 360 -30.02 4.29 -0.70
N GLN A 361 -30.80 4.26 -1.78
CA GLN A 361 -32.25 4.50 -1.75
C GLN A 361 -33.01 3.47 -0.90
N VAL A 362 -32.54 2.21 -0.88
CA VAL A 362 -33.19 1.11 -0.14
C VAL A 362 -32.78 1.07 1.33
N TYR A 363 -31.51 1.29 1.64
CA TYR A 363 -30.98 1.06 2.99
C TYR A 363 -30.79 2.33 3.83
N VAL A 364 -30.61 3.49 3.18
CA VAL A 364 -30.24 4.75 3.86
C VAL A 364 -31.31 5.83 3.70
N GLU A 365 -31.86 6.03 2.50
CA GLU A 365 -32.82 7.11 2.23
C GLU A 365 -34.29 6.71 2.41
N SER A 366 -34.57 5.43 2.67
CA SER A 366 -35.93 4.92 2.82
C SER A 366 -36.56 5.33 4.15
N ASP A 367 -37.89 5.46 4.19
CA ASP A 367 -38.65 5.53 5.44
C ASP A 367 -38.42 4.25 6.26
N GLY A 368 -37.76 4.37 7.42
CA GLY A 368 -37.30 3.21 8.21
C GLY A 368 -35.92 2.69 7.80
N ALA A 369 -35.03 3.58 7.36
CA ALA A 369 -33.63 3.29 7.01
C ALA A 369 -32.98 2.26 7.95
N ALA A 370 -32.35 1.25 7.33
CA ALA A 370 -31.70 0.14 8.03
C ALA A 370 -30.24 0.45 8.38
N ALA A 371 -29.63 1.41 7.71
CA ALA A 371 -28.25 1.85 7.89
C ALA A 371 -28.13 3.36 7.71
N ASN A 372 -27.09 3.95 8.28
CA ASN A 372 -26.76 5.37 8.09
C ASN A 372 -25.91 5.61 6.84
N ASP A 373 -25.14 4.60 6.42
CA ASP A 373 -24.23 4.71 5.29
C ASP A 373 -23.94 3.32 4.68
N LEU A 374 -23.46 3.32 3.44
CA LEU A 374 -22.99 2.16 2.71
C LEU A 374 -21.56 2.40 2.23
N ASP A 375 -20.72 1.38 2.34
CA ASP A 375 -19.34 1.45 1.86
C ASP A 375 -19.00 0.21 1.05
N PHE A 376 -18.25 0.41 -0.03
CA PHE A 376 -17.76 -0.67 -0.87
C PHE A 376 -16.25 -0.53 -1.02
N GLU A 377 -15.55 -1.63 -0.81
CA GLU A 377 -14.11 -1.71 -0.99
C GLU A 377 -13.77 -2.90 -1.88
N LEU A 378 -12.87 -2.69 -2.84
CA LEU A 378 -12.19 -3.76 -3.57
C LEU A 378 -10.72 -3.74 -3.16
N ARG A 379 -10.30 -4.78 -2.45
CA ARG A 379 -8.94 -4.93 -1.94
C ARG A 379 -8.11 -5.81 -2.86
N HIS A 380 -6.93 -5.31 -3.21
CA HIS A 380 -5.96 -6.05 -4.01
C HIS A 380 -5.27 -7.13 -3.17
N ALA A 381 -5.24 -8.33 -3.72
CA ALA A 381 -4.58 -9.53 -3.23
C ALA A 381 -4.47 -10.48 -4.43
N GLN A 382 -3.66 -11.56 -4.37
CA GLN A 382 -3.52 -12.49 -5.51
C GLN A 382 -4.88 -12.91 -6.11
N HIS A 383 -5.79 -13.35 -5.26
CA HIS A 383 -7.23 -13.29 -5.51
C HIS A 383 -7.77 -12.12 -4.72
N THR A 384 -8.35 -11.14 -5.40
CA THR A 384 -8.89 -9.94 -4.75
C THR A 384 -10.00 -10.30 -3.77
N MET A 385 -10.33 -9.38 -2.87
CA MET A 385 -11.50 -9.45 -2.00
C MET A 385 -12.30 -8.18 -2.21
N PHE A 386 -13.62 -8.27 -2.17
CA PHE A 386 -14.45 -7.07 -2.11
C PHE A 386 -15.49 -7.18 -1.01
N THR A 387 -15.83 -6.04 -0.42
CA THR A 387 -16.76 -5.95 0.70
C THR A 387 -17.85 -4.93 0.42
N LEU A 388 -19.01 -5.14 1.02
CA LEU A 388 -20.10 -4.17 1.12
C LEU A 388 -20.49 -4.05 2.58
N ALA A 389 -20.27 -2.89 3.17
CA ALA A 389 -20.56 -2.61 4.57
C ALA A 389 -21.77 -1.70 4.71
N LEU A 390 -22.75 -2.11 5.52
CA LEU A 390 -23.83 -1.28 6.03
C LEU A 390 -23.38 -0.75 7.39
N LYS A 391 -23.26 0.57 7.53
CA LYS A 391 -22.78 1.21 8.77
C LYS A 391 -23.93 1.85 9.53
N GLY A 392 -23.85 1.87 10.85
CA GLY A 392 -24.87 2.51 11.68
C GLY A 392 -26.17 1.70 11.76
N VAL A 393 -26.08 0.37 11.68
CA VAL A 393 -27.22 -0.54 11.76
C VAL A 393 -27.65 -0.68 13.21
N ARG A 394 -28.95 -0.55 13.49
CA ARG A 394 -29.47 -0.76 14.84
C ARG A 394 -29.39 -2.22 15.26
N VAL A 395 -28.86 -2.46 16.45
CA VAL A 395 -28.74 -3.79 17.06
C VAL A 395 -29.84 -3.96 18.10
N PHE A 396 -30.59 -5.06 17.99
CA PHE A 396 -31.59 -5.45 18.97
C PHE A 396 -31.11 -6.69 19.72
N TRP A 397 -30.69 -6.51 20.97
CA TRP A 397 -30.35 -7.63 21.84
C TRP A 397 -31.65 -8.38 22.19
N ALA A 398 -31.70 -9.67 21.86
CA ALA A 398 -32.77 -10.54 22.34
C ALA A 398 -32.60 -10.71 23.85
N GLY A 399 -33.45 -10.06 24.63
CA GLY A 399 -33.48 -10.13 26.10
C GLY A 399 -33.99 -11.45 26.66
#